data_AF-A0A9W9WG53-F1
#
_entry.id   AF-A0A9W9WG53-F1
#
_cell.length_a   1.000
_cell.length_b   1.000
_cell.length_c   1.000
_cell.angle_alpha   90.00
_cell.angle_beta   90.00
_cell.angle_gamma   90.00
#
_symmetry.space_group_name_H-M   'P 1'
#
loop_
_entity.id
_entity.type
_entity.pdbx_description
1 polymer ?
#
loop_
_entity_poly.entity_id
_entity_poly.type
_entity_poly.pdbx_seq_one_letter_code
_entity_poly.pdbx_strand_id
1 'polypeptide(L)'
;MFNLGVQVINGQKTFIPLENNPEVHTHLCKNLGVSPSLTFHDILSTTPEMLSWIPRPVNALILLCDKPIYLAARSRVEHSIPEYLGSGADEPVLWMKQTIGHACGLMALLHVVTNLENGKYVLAGSELEKIVKRAVGLGPVERARLLYDSRFLEEAHMDAASEGSSIVPLPQEECGFHFIAFVKKDGKVWELNGGMNGPLLRGELEGDLLEEEGLDMTVREFLNAADTEVHRGMRKQGGSLINNLLKKNASFTILALTRDINSASARKLAQKASSITLIQGNLDDPAAIFKNAKRVWGVFSVQTTNPRNDDERRQGIALIDESIKQGVKHFVYSSVDRGVEKSDRNPTAIPHFIFKHEIEKHLIEKTKGTDMQWTILRPAAFFENFTPDYLGKVFTTAWQMTLKGKPLQLIATSDIGFFAAEAFMNPEESKNHAFSLAGDELTFEQMSEIFKDLTGKDVPTTFRIPVWLMMAAVKDLGVMFKWFREEGYGADVPALKQSNPSLKTFGDWLKEDSQFETR
;
A
#
# COMPACT_ATOMS: atom_id res chain seq x y z
N MET A 1 -13.17 -40.86 0.88
CA MET A 1 -12.33 -39.77 0.34
C MET A 1 -12.03 -38.82 1.48
N PHE A 2 -10.76 -38.58 1.81
CA PHE A 2 -10.40 -37.55 2.77
C PHE A 2 -10.85 -36.20 2.19
N ASN A 3 -11.70 -35.47 2.90
CA ASN A 3 -12.18 -34.16 2.46
C ASN A 3 -11.04 -33.14 2.61
N LEU A 4 -10.14 -33.06 1.62
CA LEU A 4 -8.92 -32.25 1.68
C LEU A 4 -9.19 -30.74 1.83
N GLY A 5 -10.39 -30.28 1.48
CA GLY A 5 -10.79 -28.87 1.47
C GLY A 5 -11.25 -28.29 2.82
N VAL A 6 -11.57 -29.12 3.81
CA VAL A 6 -12.04 -28.68 5.15
C VAL A 6 -11.23 -29.34 6.24
N GLN A 7 -10.61 -28.54 7.11
CA GLN A 7 -9.83 -29.04 8.23
C GLN A 7 -10.07 -28.24 9.50
N VAL A 8 -9.78 -28.83 10.66
CA VAL A 8 -9.79 -28.13 11.95
C VAL A 8 -8.35 -27.74 12.28
N ILE A 9 -8.04 -26.44 12.17
CA ILE A 9 -6.72 -25.88 12.46
C ILE A 9 -6.82 -25.10 13.77
N ASN A 10 -6.02 -25.47 14.78
CA ASN A 10 -6.04 -24.83 16.11
C ASN A 10 -7.44 -24.72 16.74
N GLY A 11 -8.29 -25.75 16.55
CA GLY A 11 -9.66 -25.78 17.08
C GLY A 11 -10.69 -25.00 16.25
N GLN A 12 -10.30 -24.42 15.12
CA GLN A 12 -11.17 -23.69 14.21
C GLN A 12 -11.38 -24.48 12.91
N LYS A 13 -12.63 -24.65 12.47
CA LYS A 13 -12.94 -25.14 11.12
C LYS A 13 -12.43 -24.14 10.09
N THR A 14 -11.62 -24.60 9.15
CA THR A 14 -10.97 -23.80 8.10
C THR A 14 -11.23 -24.44 6.75
N PHE A 15 -11.67 -23.60 5.82
CA PHE A 15 -11.94 -23.95 4.43
C PHE A 15 -10.70 -23.70 3.56
N ILE A 16 -10.73 -24.21 2.33
CA ILE A 16 -9.96 -23.61 1.25
C ILE A 16 -10.62 -22.28 0.83
N PRO A 17 -9.84 -21.23 0.52
CA PRO A 17 -10.41 -19.92 0.19
C PRO A 17 -11.11 -19.92 -1.17
N LEU A 18 -12.07 -19.00 -1.35
CA LEU A 18 -12.67 -18.73 -2.66
C LEU A 18 -11.79 -17.79 -3.48
N GLU A 19 -11.77 -18.01 -4.79
CA GLU A 19 -11.24 -17.04 -5.75
C GLU A 19 -12.26 -15.92 -5.97
N ASN A 20 -11.80 -14.66 -6.02
CA ASN A 20 -12.69 -13.53 -6.33
C ASN A 20 -12.86 -13.41 -7.84
N ASN A 21 -13.78 -14.20 -8.37
CA ASN A 21 -14.02 -14.33 -9.80
C ASN A 21 -15.55 -14.41 -10.07
N PRO A 22 -16.07 -13.77 -11.13
CA PRO A 22 -17.50 -13.78 -11.44
C PRO A 22 -18.10 -15.17 -11.66
N GLU A 23 -17.41 -16.08 -12.35
CA GLU A 23 -17.84 -17.45 -12.57
C GLU A 23 -17.94 -18.24 -11.25
N VAL A 24 -16.96 -18.09 -10.36
CA VAL A 24 -16.95 -18.75 -9.02
C VAL A 24 -18.12 -18.25 -8.17
N HIS A 25 -18.36 -16.95 -8.11
CA HIS A 25 -19.51 -16.39 -7.39
C HIS A 25 -20.85 -16.80 -8.01
N THR A 26 -20.94 -16.85 -9.33
CA THR A 26 -22.14 -17.31 -10.05
C THR A 26 -22.45 -18.78 -9.75
N HIS A 27 -21.43 -19.64 -9.74
CA HIS A 27 -21.55 -21.05 -9.39
C HIS A 27 -21.96 -21.24 -7.93
N LEU A 28 -21.35 -20.49 -7.01
CA LEU A 28 -21.73 -20.49 -5.60
C LEU A 28 -23.19 -20.03 -5.41
N CYS A 29 -23.62 -18.97 -6.09
CA CYS A 29 -25.01 -18.52 -6.08
C CYS A 29 -25.99 -19.61 -6.53
N LYS A 30 -25.66 -20.35 -7.59
CA LYS A 30 -26.46 -21.49 -8.07
C LYS A 30 -26.59 -22.56 -6.99
N ASN A 31 -25.49 -22.94 -6.35
CA ASN A 31 -25.47 -23.95 -5.28
C ASN A 31 -26.26 -23.51 -4.04
N LEU A 32 -26.25 -22.21 -3.75
CA LEU A 32 -26.98 -21.62 -2.62
C LEU A 32 -28.48 -21.40 -2.90
N GLY A 33 -28.95 -21.57 -4.14
CA GLY A 33 -30.33 -21.25 -4.52
C GLY A 33 -30.58 -19.74 -4.58
N VAL A 34 -29.65 -18.99 -5.16
CA VAL A 34 -29.79 -17.57 -5.48
C VAL A 34 -30.21 -17.43 -6.95
N SER A 35 -31.08 -16.44 -7.24
CA SER A 35 -31.62 -16.18 -8.57
C SER A 35 -30.50 -15.88 -9.58
N PRO A 36 -30.54 -16.48 -10.78
CA PRO A 36 -29.58 -16.17 -11.86
C PRO A 36 -29.74 -14.77 -12.44
N SER A 37 -30.76 -14.01 -12.01
CA SER A 37 -30.89 -12.59 -12.33
C SER A 37 -29.84 -11.71 -11.63
N LEU A 38 -29.13 -12.23 -10.63
CA LEU A 38 -27.99 -11.57 -10.00
C LEU A 38 -26.71 -11.98 -10.74
N THR A 39 -26.05 -11.01 -11.37
CA THR A 39 -24.82 -11.23 -12.16
C THR A 39 -23.63 -10.51 -11.52
N PHE A 40 -22.45 -11.11 -11.63
CA PHE A 40 -21.19 -10.54 -11.13
C PHE A 40 -20.38 -9.97 -12.30
N HIS A 41 -19.72 -8.84 -12.07
CA HIS A 41 -18.89 -8.15 -13.06
C HIS A 41 -17.57 -7.75 -12.43
N ASP A 42 -16.46 -8.02 -13.13
CA ASP A 42 -15.14 -7.61 -12.65
C ASP A 42 -14.93 -6.11 -12.81
N ILE A 43 -14.42 -5.49 -11.75
CA ILE A 43 -14.01 -4.09 -11.76
C ILE A 43 -12.49 -4.06 -11.70
N LEU A 44 -11.86 -3.92 -12.86
CA LEU A 44 -10.40 -3.90 -12.98
C LEU A 44 -9.79 -2.53 -12.64
N SER A 45 -10.58 -1.46 -12.75
CA SER A 45 -10.16 -0.07 -12.52
C SER A 45 -11.34 0.80 -12.14
N THR A 46 -11.07 1.82 -11.32
CA THR A 46 -12.04 2.88 -10.96
C THR A 46 -11.97 4.10 -11.86
N THR A 47 -11.29 4.00 -13.02
CA THR A 47 -11.26 5.08 -14.02
C THR A 47 -12.60 5.20 -14.74
N PRO A 48 -13.06 6.41 -15.07
CA PRO A 48 -14.37 6.62 -15.71
C PRO A 48 -14.59 5.76 -16.97
N GLU A 49 -13.54 5.58 -17.78
CA GLU A 49 -13.60 4.80 -19.03
C GLU A 49 -13.88 3.32 -18.75
N MET A 50 -13.22 2.74 -17.75
CA MET A 50 -13.40 1.32 -17.40
C MET A 50 -14.73 1.09 -16.67
N LEU A 51 -15.14 2.04 -15.84
CA LEU A 51 -16.43 1.97 -15.15
C LEU A 51 -17.61 2.08 -16.11
N SER A 52 -17.43 2.75 -17.27
CA SER A 52 -18.48 2.86 -18.29
C SER A 52 -18.93 1.52 -18.88
N TRP A 53 -18.13 0.46 -18.73
CA TRP A 53 -18.46 -0.89 -19.21
C TRP A 53 -19.26 -1.70 -18.19
N ILE A 54 -19.38 -1.22 -16.96
CA ILE A 54 -20.09 -1.92 -15.88
C ILE A 54 -21.58 -1.53 -15.92
N PRO A 55 -22.51 -2.50 -15.94
CA PRO A 55 -23.94 -2.20 -15.88
C PRO A 55 -24.31 -1.40 -14.63
N ARG A 56 -25.18 -0.39 -14.81
CA ARG A 56 -25.61 0.56 -13.76
C ARG A 56 -27.11 0.40 -13.49
N PRO A 57 -27.59 0.63 -12.26
CA PRO A 57 -26.84 1.03 -11.06
C PRO A 57 -26.15 -0.15 -10.35
N VAL A 58 -25.06 0.15 -9.62
CA VAL A 58 -24.33 -0.84 -8.80
C VAL A 58 -24.58 -0.60 -7.32
N ASN A 59 -25.31 -1.52 -6.67
CA ASN A 59 -25.72 -1.39 -5.27
C ASN A 59 -24.98 -2.36 -4.32
N ALA A 60 -24.08 -3.21 -4.83
CA ALA A 60 -23.19 -4.00 -4.00
C ALA A 60 -21.81 -4.18 -4.65
N LEU A 61 -20.77 -4.26 -3.82
CA LEU A 61 -19.39 -4.54 -4.22
C LEU A 61 -18.82 -5.64 -3.32
N ILE A 62 -18.09 -6.57 -3.92
CA ILE A 62 -17.24 -7.53 -3.20
C ILE A 62 -15.80 -7.15 -3.51
N LEU A 63 -15.08 -6.68 -2.50
CA LEU A 63 -13.67 -6.32 -2.60
C LEU A 63 -12.81 -7.47 -2.06
N LEU A 64 -11.86 -7.94 -2.86
CA LEU A 64 -10.73 -8.74 -2.38
C LEU A 64 -9.54 -7.80 -2.17
N CYS A 65 -9.01 -7.78 -0.96
CA CYS A 65 -7.93 -6.87 -0.56
C CYS A 65 -6.74 -7.65 0.01
N ASP A 66 -5.52 -7.23 -0.30
CA ASP A 66 -4.32 -7.74 0.40
C ASP A 66 -4.37 -7.33 1.89
N LYS A 67 -3.98 -8.24 2.78
CA LYS A 67 -4.14 -8.10 4.24
C LYS A 67 -3.42 -6.86 4.82
N PRO A 68 -2.19 -6.52 4.43
CA PRO A 68 -1.56 -5.23 4.74
C PRO A 68 -2.41 -4.00 4.37
N ILE A 69 -2.98 -3.95 3.16
CA ILE A 69 -3.83 -2.85 2.71
C ILE A 69 -5.09 -2.76 3.58
N TYR A 70 -5.71 -3.91 3.87
CA TYR A 70 -6.85 -3.99 4.79
C TYR A 70 -6.50 -3.43 6.17
N LEU A 71 -5.39 -3.88 6.77
CA LEU A 71 -4.94 -3.41 8.08
C LEU A 71 -4.65 -1.90 8.07
N ALA A 72 -4.04 -1.38 7.02
CA ALA A 72 -3.78 0.05 6.86
C ALA A 72 -5.09 0.86 6.78
N ALA A 73 -6.10 0.36 6.05
CA ALA A 73 -7.40 1.00 5.90
C ALA A 73 -8.31 0.84 7.13
N ARG A 74 -8.14 -0.20 7.95
CA ARG A 74 -9.14 -0.57 8.99
C ARG A 74 -8.66 -0.57 10.43
N SER A 75 -7.35 -0.64 10.69
CA SER A 75 -6.80 -0.65 12.06
C SER A 75 -7.23 0.54 12.94
N ARG A 76 -7.62 1.67 12.35
CA ARG A 76 -8.07 2.86 13.09
C ARG A 76 -9.57 2.88 13.40
N VAL A 77 -10.36 2.19 12.59
CA VAL A 77 -11.82 2.21 12.65
C VAL A 77 -12.34 0.97 13.38
N GLU A 78 -11.70 -0.19 13.17
CA GLU A 78 -12.16 -1.47 13.71
C GLU A 78 -12.27 -1.47 15.24
N HIS A 79 -11.31 -0.88 15.95
CA HIS A 79 -11.35 -0.75 17.41
C HIS A 79 -12.43 0.21 17.93
N SER A 80 -12.94 1.10 17.08
CA SER A 80 -14.01 2.04 17.45
C SER A 80 -15.41 1.47 17.23
N ILE A 81 -15.52 0.33 16.54
CA ILE A 81 -16.80 -0.31 16.27
C ILE A 81 -17.20 -1.12 17.50
N PRO A 82 -18.33 -0.77 18.15
CA PRO A 82 -18.82 -1.51 19.30
C PRO A 82 -19.20 -2.92 18.87
N GLU A 83 -19.14 -3.85 19.82
CA GLU A 83 -19.64 -5.20 19.59
C GLU A 83 -21.12 -5.15 19.20
N TYR A 84 -21.43 -5.71 18.04
CA TYR A 84 -22.80 -5.77 17.54
C TYR A 84 -23.56 -6.87 18.27
N LEU A 85 -24.75 -6.54 18.76
CA LEU A 85 -25.64 -7.45 19.50
C LEU A 85 -27.05 -7.49 18.88
N GLY A 86 -27.21 -6.96 17.66
CA GLY A 86 -28.49 -6.90 16.96
C GLY A 86 -29.11 -8.28 16.76
N SER A 87 -30.44 -8.33 16.77
CA SER A 87 -31.27 -9.48 16.37
C SER A 87 -32.70 -9.02 16.07
N GLY A 88 -33.41 -9.79 15.24
CA GLY A 88 -34.80 -9.55 14.88
C GLY A 88 -34.97 -8.90 13.50
N ALA A 89 -36.22 -8.84 13.06
CA ALA A 89 -36.58 -8.33 11.72
C ALA A 89 -36.32 -6.82 11.54
N ASP A 90 -36.17 -6.09 12.64
CA ASP A 90 -35.97 -4.64 12.65
C ASP A 90 -34.49 -4.23 12.50
N GLU A 91 -33.58 -5.20 12.35
CA GLU A 91 -32.17 -4.89 12.10
C GLU A 91 -32.00 -4.15 10.75
N PRO A 92 -31.18 -3.08 10.71
CA PRO A 92 -30.95 -2.34 9.47
C PRO A 92 -30.29 -3.23 8.41
N VAL A 93 -29.44 -4.16 8.82
CA VAL A 93 -28.76 -5.13 7.96
C VAL A 93 -28.61 -6.46 8.70
N LEU A 94 -28.72 -7.57 7.97
CA LEU A 94 -28.37 -8.90 8.48
C LEU A 94 -26.85 -9.07 8.41
N TRP A 95 -26.18 -8.77 9.52
CA TRP A 95 -24.74 -9.00 9.67
C TRP A 95 -24.45 -10.36 10.32
N MET A 96 -23.42 -11.04 9.84
CA MET A 96 -23.02 -12.38 10.25
C MET A 96 -21.53 -12.41 10.58
N LYS A 97 -21.19 -12.75 11.83
CA LYS A 97 -19.80 -12.87 12.27
C LYS A 97 -19.15 -14.09 11.64
N GLN A 98 -17.93 -13.93 11.16
CA GLN A 98 -17.14 -15.02 10.60
C GLN A 98 -16.40 -15.75 11.72
N THR A 99 -16.59 -17.05 11.82
CA THR A 99 -15.85 -17.94 12.72
C THR A 99 -15.15 -19.09 12.01
N ILE A 100 -15.42 -19.27 10.71
CA ILE A 100 -14.78 -20.27 9.85
C ILE A 100 -13.55 -19.65 9.20
N GLY A 101 -12.39 -20.29 9.31
CA GLY A 101 -11.15 -19.87 8.66
C GLY A 101 -11.28 -19.89 7.14
N HIS A 102 -10.70 -18.90 6.47
CA HIS A 102 -10.75 -18.71 4.99
C HIS A 102 -12.15 -18.57 4.37
N ALA A 103 -13.21 -18.48 5.16
CA ALA A 103 -14.58 -18.33 4.64
C ALA A 103 -14.96 -16.89 4.28
N CYS A 104 -14.04 -15.93 4.27
CA CYS A 104 -14.37 -14.51 4.08
C CYS A 104 -15.06 -14.22 2.73
N GLY A 105 -14.74 -14.97 1.67
CA GLY A 105 -15.44 -14.88 0.38
C GLY A 105 -16.91 -15.30 0.46
N LEU A 106 -17.21 -16.41 1.15
CA LEU A 106 -18.57 -16.86 1.39
C LEU A 106 -19.33 -15.85 2.26
N MET A 107 -18.68 -15.33 3.29
CA MET A 107 -19.28 -14.33 4.18
C MET A 107 -19.61 -13.03 3.42
N ALA A 108 -18.71 -12.55 2.56
CA ALA A 108 -18.96 -11.39 1.71
C ALA A 108 -20.15 -11.63 0.77
N LEU A 109 -20.22 -12.79 0.12
CA LEU A 109 -21.35 -13.14 -0.74
C LEU A 109 -22.66 -13.21 0.05
N LEU A 110 -22.69 -13.90 1.20
CA LEU A 110 -23.87 -14.00 2.06
C LEU A 110 -24.34 -12.63 2.53
N HIS A 111 -23.43 -11.74 2.92
CA HIS A 111 -23.76 -10.36 3.27
C HIS A 111 -24.38 -9.59 2.11
N VAL A 112 -23.87 -9.76 0.88
CA VAL A 112 -24.46 -9.15 -0.31
C VAL A 112 -25.86 -9.72 -0.57
N VAL A 113 -26.01 -11.04 -0.75
CA VAL A 113 -27.28 -11.63 -1.23
C VAL A 113 -28.42 -11.51 -0.23
N THR A 114 -28.13 -11.40 1.07
CA THR A 114 -29.16 -11.28 2.11
C THR A 114 -29.59 -9.83 2.38
N ASN A 115 -28.76 -8.85 2.03
CA ASN A 115 -29.04 -7.43 2.29
C ASN A 115 -29.40 -6.65 1.03
N LEU A 116 -28.86 -7.04 -0.13
CA LEU A 116 -29.14 -6.39 -1.40
C LEU A 116 -30.63 -6.50 -1.72
N GLU A 117 -31.29 -5.35 -1.79
CA GLU A 117 -32.73 -5.23 -2.03
C GLU A 117 -33.56 -6.17 -1.13
N ASN A 118 -33.26 -6.17 0.17
CA ASN A 118 -33.96 -6.96 1.18
C ASN A 118 -33.96 -8.48 0.90
N GLY A 119 -32.90 -8.97 0.26
CA GLY A 119 -32.72 -10.41 0.02
C GLY A 119 -33.58 -10.96 -1.11
N LYS A 120 -34.11 -10.10 -2.00
CA LYS A 120 -35.03 -10.51 -3.09
C LYS A 120 -34.49 -11.61 -4.02
N TYR A 121 -33.17 -11.80 -4.04
CA TYR A 121 -32.51 -12.76 -4.91
C TYR A 121 -32.39 -14.16 -4.30
N VAL A 122 -32.67 -14.33 -3.02
CA VAL A 122 -32.71 -15.67 -2.39
C VAL A 122 -33.99 -16.37 -2.83
N LEU A 123 -33.88 -17.52 -3.50
CA LEU A 123 -35.04 -18.21 -4.05
C LEU A 123 -35.91 -18.81 -2.93
N ALA A 124 -37.23 -18.65 -3.06
CA ALA A 124 -38.19 -19.23 -2.13
C ALA A 124 -38.08 -20.76 -2.08
N GLY A 125 -38.08 -21.33 -0.88
CA GLY A 125 -37.95 -22.76 -0.65
C GLY A 125 -36.51 -23.30 -0.69
N SER A 126 -35.51 -22.48 -1.03
CA SER A 126 -34.10 -22.88 -0.96
C SER A 126 -33.65 -23.15 0.47
N GLU A 127 -32.61 -23.97 0.64
CA GLU A 127 -31.99 -24.16 1.95
C GLU A 127 -31.37 -22.87 2.49
N LEU A 128 -30.85 -21.99 1.61
CA LEU A 128 -30.37 -20.68 2.02
C LEU A 128 -31.50 -19.83 2.62
N GLU A 129 -32.70 -19.82 2.03
CA GLU A 129 -33.86 -19.10 2.59
C GLU A 129 -34.18 -19.57 4.03
N LYS A 130 -34.13 -20.89 4.27
CA LYS A 130 -34.36 -21.47 5.60
C LYS A 130 -33.29 -21.04 6.60
N ILE A 131 -32.02 -20.99 6.18
CA ILE A 131 -30.91 -20.50 7.00
C ILE A 131 -31.11 -19.01 7.32
N VAL A 132 -31.44 -18.18 6.33
CA VAL A 132 -31.68 -16.74 6.50
C VAL A 132 -32.83 -16.49 7.48
N LYS A 133 -33.97 -17.17 7.31
CA LYS A 133 -35.13 -17.04 8.23
C LYS A 133 -34.76 -17.38 9.68
N ARG A 134 -33.91 -18.40 9.89
CA ARG A 134 -33.40 -18.75 11.23
C ARG A 134 -32.44 -17.69 11.74
N ALA A 135 -31.53 -17.19 10.90
CA ALA A 135 -30.50 -16.23 11.26
C ALA A 135 -31.07 -14.89 11.75
N VAL A 136 -32.18 -14.42 11.16
CA VAL A 136 -32.85 -13.16 11.55
C VAL A 136 -33.21 -13.13 13.05
N GLY A 137 -33.65 -14.26 13.63
CA GLY A 137 -34.03 -14.31 15.05
C GLY A 137 -32.88 -14.52 16.03
N LEU A 138 -31.64 -14.66 15.55
CA LEU A 138 -30.48 -15.04 16.37
C LEU A 138 -29.56 -13.84 16.60
N GLY A 139 -28.83 -13.82 17.71
CA GLY A 139 -27.72 -12.90 17.92
C GLY A 139 -26.49 -13.29 17.09
N PRO A 140 -25.45 -12.43 16.98
CA PRO A 140 -24.33 -12.69 16.08
C PRO A 140 -23.51 -13.95 16.39
N VAL A 141 -23.41 -14.33 17.66
CA VAL A 141 -22.72 -15.57 18.08
C VAL A 141 -23.51 -16.80 17.64
N GLU A 142 -24.82 -16.80 17.85
CA GLU A 142 -25.70 -17.90 17.45
C GLU A 142 -25.84 -17.99 15.92
N ARG A 143 -25.85 -16.85 15.21
CA ARG A 143 -25.76 -16.83 13.73
C ARG A 143 -24.47 -17.45 13.25
N ALA A 144 -23.33 -17.05 13.82
CA ALA A 144 -22.03 -17.63 13.47
C ALA A 144 -22.00 -19.15 13.68
N ARG A 145 -22.62 -19.64 14.76
CA ARG A 145 -22.78 -21.07 15.01
C ARG A 145 -23.69 -21.76 13.99
N LEU A 146 -24.82 -21.12 13.63
CA LEU A 146 -25.72 -21.62 12.59
C LEU A 146 -24.98 -21.81 11.25
N LEU A 147 -24.12 -20.86 10.88
CA LEU A 147 -23.26 -20.93 9.68
C LEU A 147 -22.21 -22.04 9.81
N TYR A 148 -21.52 -22.10 10.96
CA TYR A 148 -20.48 -23.08 11.27
C TYR A 148 -20.96 -24.54 11.19
N ASP A 149 -22.18 -24.80 11.68
CA ASP A 149 -22.78 -26.13 11.74
C ASP A 149 -23.45 -26.54 10.41
N SER A 150 -23.55 -25.63 9.43
CA SER A 150 -24.24 -25.87 8.16
C SER A 150 -23.37 -26.65 7.16
N ARG A 151 -23.65 -27.95 7.00
CA ARG A 151 -23.06 -28.75 5.91
C ARG A 151 -23.44 -28.25 4.53
N PHE A 152 -24.64 -27.71 4.36
CA PHE A 152 -25.10 -27.15 3.09
C PHE A 152 -24.19 -26.00 2.61
N LEU A 153 -23.85 -25.07 3.51
CA LEU A 153 -22.95 -23.96 3.16
C LEU A 153 -21.51 -24.43 2.93
N GLU A 154 -21.06 -25.41 3.71
CA GLU A 154 -19.75 -26.04 3.54
C GLU A 154 -19.63 -26.71 2.15
N GLU A 155 -20.60 -27.53 1.76
CA GLU A 155 -20.64 -28.21 0.47
C GLU A 155 -20.71 -27.21 -0.69
N ALA A 156 -21.60 -26.20 -0.60
CA ALA A 156 -21.72 -25.17 -1.62
C ALA A 156 -20.43 -24.36 -1.81
N HIS A 157 -19.76 -23.99 -0.70
CA HIS A 157 -18.47 -23.30 -0.73
C HIS A 157 -17.38 -24.18 -1.33
N MET A 158 -17.24 -25.42 -0.86
CA MET A 158 -16.17 -26.32 -1.31
C MET A 158 -16.26 -26.58 -2.82
N ASP A 159 -17.47 -26.81 -3.33
CA ASP A 159 -17.73 -27.02 -4.74
C ASP A 159 -17.33 -25.79 -5.57
N ALA A 160 -17.70 -24.58 -5.13
CA ALA A 160 -17.29 -23.34 -5.80
C ALA A 160 -15.79 -23.05 -5.69
N ALA A 161 -15.16 -23.34 -4.55
CA ALA A 161 -13.73 -23.14 -4.37
C ALA A 161 -12.90 -24.06 -5.28
N SER A 162 -13.42 -25.23 -5.67
CA SER A 162 -12.74 -26.14 -6.61
C SER A 162 -12.87 -25.77 -8.09
N GLU A 163 -13.74 -24.83 -8.45
CA GLU A 163 -13.96 -24.38 -9.83
C GLU A 163 -13.10 -23.16 -10.21
N GLY A 164 -12.30 -22.64 -9.27
CA GLY A 164 -11.39 -21.52 -9.51
C GLY A 164 -10.31 -21.82 -10.54
N SER A 165 -9.82 -20.78 -11.20
CA SER A 165 -8.71 -20.86 -12.17
C SER A 165 -7.33 -20.78 -11.50
N SER A 166 -7.29 -20.37 -10.24
CA SER A 166 -6.10 -20.19 -9.42
C SER A 166 -5.70 -21.46 -8.66
N ILE A 167 -4.43 -21.52 -8.26
CA ILE A 167 -3.97 -22.56 -7.32
C ILE A 167 -4.54 -22.19 -5.95
N VAL A 168 -5.46 -23.02 -5.46
CA VAL A 168 -6.13 -22.79 -4.19
C VAL A 168 -5.21 -23.18 -3.03
N PRO A 169 -4.90 -22.26 -2.09
CA PRO A 169 -4.13 -22.58 -0.89
C PRO A 169 -4.80 -23.66 -0.06
N LEU A 170 -3.99 -24.52 0.56
CA LEU A 170 -4.47 -25.51 1.52
C LEU A 170 -4.99 -24.82 2.80
N PRO A 171 -5.87 -25.47 3.60
CA PRO A 171 -6.38 -24.89 4.83
C PRO A 171 -5.32 -24.46 5.86
N GLN A 172 -4.10 -25.02 5.82
CA GLN A 172 -2.99 -24.65 6.71
C GLN A 172 -2.17 -23.46 6.20
N GLU A 173 -2.28 -23.13 4.92
CA GLU A 173 -1.50 -22.06 4.30
C GLU A 173 -2.14 -20.71 4.58
N GLU A 174 -1.33 -19.68 4.85
CA GLU A 174 -1.87 -18.35 5.10
C GLU A 174 -2.43 -17.74 3.80
N CYS A 175 -3.74 -17.48 3.80
CA CYS A 175 -4.37 -16.67 2.76
C CYS A 175 -4.03 -15.19 3.02
N GLY A 176 -3.19 -14.60 2.18
CA GLY A 176 -2.71 -13.21 2.29
C GLY A 176 -3.76 -12.14 1.95
N PHE A 177 -5.01 -12.54 1.67
CA PHE A 177 -6.08 -11.65 1.20
C PHE A 177 -7.30 -11.75 2.10
N HIS A 178 -8.14 -10.71 2.07
CA HIS A 178 -9.37 -10.61 2.84
C HIS A 178 -10.50 -10.04 1.99
N PHE A 179 -11.67 -10.68 2.07
CA PHE A 179 -12.89 -10.25 1.37
C PHE A 179 -13.72 -9.30 2.23
N ILE A 180 -14.31 -8.30 1.58
CA ILE A 180 -15.17 -7.29 2.21
C ILE A 180 -16.38 -7.07 1.30
N ALA A 181 -17.58 -7.00 1.89
CA ALA A 181 -18.79 -6.65 1.18
C ALA A 181 -19.21 -5.20 1.48
N PHE A 182 -19.56 -4.45 0.44
CA PHE A 182 -20.27 -3.18 0.55
C PHE A 182 -21.67 -3.33 -0.05
N VAL A 183 -22.70 -2.87 0.65
CA VAL A 183 -24.09 -2.96 0.19
C VAL A 183 -24.80 -1.63 0.43
N LYS A 184 -25.41 -1.07 -0.61
CA LYS A 184 -26.37 0.03 -0.49
C LYS A 184 -27.76 -0.55 -0.21
N LYS A 185 -28.32 -0.23 0.96
CA LYS A 185 -29.65 -0.66 1.41
C LYS A 185 -30.39 0.54 2.01
N ASP A 186 -31.60 0.81 1.52
CA ASP A 186 -32.46 1.92 2.00
C ASP A 186 -31.74 3.28 2.00
N GLY A 187 -31.02 3.57 0.91
CA GLY A 187 -30.24 4.81 0.77
C GLY A 187 -28.95 4.87 1.59
N LYS A 188 -28.60 3.81 2.34
CA LYS A 188 -27.42 3.77 3.21
C LYS A 188 -26.39 2.77 2.72
N VAL A 189 -25.11 3.13 2.77
CA VAL A 189 -24.00 2.26 2.40
C VAL A 189 -23.45 1.58 3.65
N TRP A 190 -23.41 0.26 3.62
CA TRP A 190 -22.92 -0.58 4.71
C TRP A 190 -21.68 -1.35 4.29
N GLU A 191 -20.66 -1.35 5.13
CA GLU A 191 -19.55 -2.29 5.07
C GLU A 191 -19.84 -3.49 5.98
N LEU A 192 -19.89 -4.67 5.36
CA LEU A 192 -20.28 -5.93 6.00
C LEU A 192 -19.10 -6.90 5.95
N ASN A 193 -18.23 -6.79 6.95
CA ASN A 193 -17.08 -7.66 7.13
C ASN A 193 -17.30 -8.56 8.36
N GLY A 194 -17.27 -9.88 8.16
CA GLY A 194 -17.50 -10.83 9.25
C GLY A 194 -16.36 -10.89 10.28
N GLY A 195 -15.17 -10.38 9.95
CA GLY A 195 -14.03 -10.31 10.86
C GLY A 195 -14.09 -9.16 11.87
N MET A 196 -14.94 -8.16 11.64
CA MET A 196 -15.07 -6.98 12.49
C MET A 196 -16.03 -7.23 13.66
N ASN A 197 -16.13 -6.26 14.58
CA ASN A 197 -17.06 -6.32 15.72
C ASN A 197 -18.54 -6.16 15.34
N GLY A 198 -18.83 -5.70 14.12
CA GLY A 198 -20.18 -5.41 13.66
C GLY A 198 -20.23 -4.83 12.24
N PRO A 199 -21.44 -4.58 11.72
CA PRO A 199 -21.61 -3.83 10.48
C PRO A 199 -21.21 -2.37 10.68
N LEU A 200 -20.59 -1.77 9.66
CA LEU A 200 -20.19 -0.37 9.68
C LEU A 200 -21.04 0.45 8.69
N LEU A 201 -21.78 1.43 9.20
CA LEU A 201 -22.47 2.41 8.36
C LEU A 201 -21.45 3.41 7.80
N ARG A 202 -21.36 3.50 6.48
CA ARG A 202 -20.43 4.40 5.77
C ARG A 202 -21.04 5.76 5.47
N GLY A 203 -22.35 5.83 5.28
CA GLY A 203 -23.08 7.07 5.00
C GLY A 203 -24.39 6.83 4.25
N GLU A 204 -25.03 7.93 3.85
CA GLU A 204 -26.18 7.94 2.95
C GLU A 204 -25.70 8.23 1.52
N LEU A 205 -26.30 7.58 0.52
CA LEU A 205 -25.93 7.68 -0.88
C LEU A 205 -27.19 7.61 -1.76
N GLU A 206 -27.47 8.66 -2.52
CA GLU A 206 -28.58 8.70 -3.48
C GLU A 206 -28.22 7.98 -4.80
N GLY A 207 -27.00 8.22 -5.31
CA GLY A 207 -26.43 7.58 -6.50
C GLY A 207 -25.99 6.14 -6.25
N ASP A 208 -25.20 5.57 -7.16
CA ASP A 208 -24.72 4.19 -6.99
C ASP A 208 -23.25 4.10 -6.50
N LEU A 209 -22.79 2.89 -6.16
CA LEU A 209 -21.49 2.67 -5.52
C LEU A 209 -20.25 2.89 -6.40
N LEU A 210 -20.36 3.01 -7.73
CA LEU A 210 -19.22 3.36 -8.59
C LEU A 210 -19.23 4.82 -9.05
N GLU A 211 -20.18 5.61 -8.61
CA GLU A 211 -20.07 7.06 -8.70
C GLU A 211 -19.03 7.58 -7.70
N GLU A 212 -18.59 8.82 -7.85
CA GLU A 212 -17.48 9.39 -7.07
C GLU A 212 -17.72 9.28 -5.55
N GLU A 213 -18.90 9.67 -5.08
CA GLU A 213 -19.30 9.57 -3.66
C GLU A 213 -19.39 8.11 -3.19
N GLY A 214 -19.92 7.22 -4.02
CA GLY A 214 -20.00 5.78 -3.74
C GLY A 214 -18.63 5.12 -3.60
N LEU A 215 -17.69 5.47 -4.49
CA LEU A 215 -16.31 4.99 -4.43
C LEU A 215 -15.59 5.49 -3.17
N ASP A 216 -15.81 6.75 -2.81
CA ASP A 216 -15.21 7.37 -1.62
C ASP A 216 -15.71 6.74 -0.32
N MET A 217 -17.00 6.36 -0.27
CA MET A 217 -17.57 5.62 0.85
C MET A 217 -17.10 4.17 0.94
N THR A 218 -16.62 3.58 -0.15
CA THR A 218 -16.29 2.14 -0.25
C THR A 218 -14.79 1.89 -0.48
N VAL A 219 -14.37 1.73 -1.74
CA VAL A 219 -13.08 1.16 -2.12
C VAL A 219 -11.94 2.19 -2.12
N ARG A 220 -12.23 3.50 -2.20
CA ARG A 220 -11.19 4.56 -2.30
C ARG A 220 -10.20 4.53 -1.15
N GLU A 221 -10.68 4.29 0.07
CA GLU A 221 -9.80 4.22 1.25
C GLU A 221 -8.78 3.09 1.15
N PHE A 222 -9.17 1.95 0.58
CA PHE A 222 -8.28 0.82 0.32
C PHE A 222 -7.31 1.11 -0.81
N LEU A 223 -7.76 1.79 -1.88
CA LEU A 223 -6.88 2.25 -2.95
C LEU A 223 -5.82 3.24 -2.42
N ASN A 224 -6.24 4.18 -1.57
CA ASN A 224 -5.32 5.14 -0.94
C ASN A 224 -4.35 4.46 0.03
N ALA A 225 -4.79 3.41 0.74
CA ALA A 225 -3.92 2.61 1.59
C ALA A 225 -2.90 1.81 0.76
N ALA A 226 -3.33 1.24 -0.37
CA ALA A 226 -2.47 0.57 -1.33
C ALA A 226 -1.40 1.52 -1.87
N ASP A 227 -1.81 2.73 -2.25
CA ASP A 227 -0.89 3.79 -2.65
C ASP A 227 0.05 4.12 -1.48
N THR A 228 -0.46 4.36 -0.27
CA THR A 228 0.37 4.73 0.90
C THR A 228 1.43 3.69 1.27
N GLU A 229 1.17 2.38 1.10
CA GLU A 229 2.19 1.33 1.32
C GLU A 229 3.31 1.40 0.25
N VAL A 230 2.97 1.75 -1.00
CA VAL A 230 3.98 2.10 -2.03
C VAL A 230 4.79 3.36 -1.62
N HIS A 231 4.25 4.24 -0.78
CA HIS A 231 4.89 5.49 -0.34
C HIS A 231 5.80 5.36 0.90
N ARG A 232 5.99 4.14 1.43
CA ARG A 232 6.74 3.88 2.68
C ARG A 232 8.19 4.37 2.66
N GLY A 233 8.86 4.38 1.51
CA GLY A 233 10.26 4.84 1.36
C GLY A 233 10.48 6.32 1.73
N MET A 234 9.54 7.22 1.40
CA MET A 234 9.76 8.65 1.59
C MET A 234 9.53 9.13 3.03
N ARG A 235 8.48 8.62 3.70
CA ARG A 235 8.28 8.90 5.14
C ARG A 235 9.49 8.45 5.96
N LYS A 236 10.14 7.37 5.52
CA LYS A 236 11.38 6.89 6.11
C LYS A 236 12.57 7.81 5.83
N GLN A 237 12.72 8.39 4.64
CA GLN A 237 13.79 9.37 4.37
C GLN A 237 13.71 10.59 5.30
N GLY A 238 12.54 11.23 5.38
CA GLY A 238 12.35 12.40 6.27
C GLY A 238 12.53 12.05 7.74
N GLY A 239 11.97 10.91 8.20
CA GLY A 239 12.16 10.43 9.57
C GLY A 239 13.61 10.06 9.88
N SER A 240 14.35 9.51 8.91
CA SER A 240 15.76 9.16 9.04
C SER A 240 16.65 10.39 9.16
N LEU A 241 16.41 11.43 8.36
CA LEU A 241 17.09 12.72 8.49
C LEU A 241 16.96 13.27 9.91
N ILE A 242 15.73 13.30 10.44
CA ILE A 242 15.46 13.78 11.81
C ILE A 242 16.24 12.94 12.84
N ASN A 243 16.18 11.60 12.74
CA ASN A 243 16.90 10.74 13.67
C ASN A 243 18.42 10.96 13.62
N ASN A 244 18.99 11.16 12.43
CA ASN A 244 20.42 11.42 12.26
C ASN A 244 20.84 12.79 12.81
N LEU A 245 20.06 13.85 12.55
CA LEU A 245 20.31 15.17 13.12
C LEU A 245 20.28 15.15 14.66
N LEU A 246 19.32 14.41 15.24
CA LEU A 246 19.26 14.22 16.69
C LEU A 246 20.44 13.41 17.22
N LYS A 247 20.81 12.30 16.56
CA LYS A 247 21.95 11.45 16.96
C LYS A 247 23.26 12.23 16.98
N LYS A 248 23.42 13.20 16.08
CA LYS A 248 24.61 14.05 15.95
C LYS A 248 24.56 15.33 16.81
N ASN A 249 23.51 15.51 17.63
CA ASN A 249 23.28 16.69 18.46
C ASN A 249 23.37 18.01 17.65
N ALA A 250 22.84 18.00 16.42
CA ALA A 250 22.89 19.19 15.58
C ALA A 250 22.07 20.33 16.19
N SER A 251 22.60 21.56 16.14
CA SER A 251 22.00 22.76 16.74
C SER A 251 20.78 23.31 15.97
N PHE A 252 20.05 22.47 15.25
CA PHE A 252 18.90 22.87 14.46
C PHE A 252 17.59 22.73 15.23
N THR A 253 16.69 23.69 15.05
CA THR A 253 15.28 23.49 15.34
C THR A 253 14.64 22.81 14.14
N ILE A 254 14.10 21.61 14.35
CA ILE A 254 13.55 20.77 13.29
C ILE A 254 12.07 21.11 13.11
N LEU A 255 11.72 21.59 11.93
CA LEU A 255 10.35 21.89 11.55
C LEU A 255 9.77 20.71 10.75
N ALA A 256 9.03 19.83 11.42
CA ALA A 256 8.46 18.64 10.79
C ALA A 256 7.09 18.95 10.17
N LEU A 257 7.05 19.03 8.84
CA LEU A 257 5.83 19.25 8.07
C LEU A 257 4.92 18.02 8.07
N THR A 258 3.65 18.19 8.41
CA THR A 258 2.62 17.16 8.34
C THR A 258 1.28 17.78 7.89
N ARG A 259 0.46 17.01 7.16
CA ARG A 259 -0.91 17.44 6.83
C ARG A 259 -1.83 17.47 8.06
N ASP A 260 -1.53 16.62 9.04
CA ASP A 260 -2.28 16.50 10.29
C ASP A 260 -1.32 16.40 11.49
N ILE A 261 -1.32 17.43 12.33
CA ILE A 261 -0.53 17.52 13.56
C ILE A 261 -1.08 16.62 14.67
N ASN A 262 -2.36 16.23 14.60
CA ASN A 262 -3.01 15.40 15.60
C ASN A 262 -2.77 13.91 15.37
N SER A 263 -2.19 13.51 14.24
CA SER A 263 -1.88 12.11 13.94
C SER A 263 -0.89 11.49 14.94
N ALA A 264 -1.08 10.20 15.25
CA ALA A 264 -0.23 9.48 16.21
C ALA A 264 1.26 9.51 15.84
N SER A 265 1.58 9.40 14.54
CA SER A 265 2.96 9.51 14.04
C SER A 265 3.56 10.91 14.25
N ALA A 266 2.77 11.97 14.04
CA ALA A 266 3.23 13.34 14.27
C ALA A 266 3.47 13.61 15.76
N ARG A 267 2.54 13.21 16.62
CA ARG A 267 2.71 13.32 18.09
C ARG A 267 3.93 12.54 18.57
N LYS A 268 4.12 11.30 18.10
CA LYS A 268 5.30 10.48 18.45
C LYS A 268 6.59 11.14 17.99
N LEU A 269 6.60 11.77 16.82
CA LEU A 269 7.76 12.50 16.31
C LEU A 269 8.09 13.73 17.18
N ALA A 270 7.08 14.52 17.53
CA ALA A 270 7.24 15.69 18.40
C ALA A 270 7.74 15.33 19.81
N GLN A 271 7.34 14.18 20.33
CA GLN A 271 7.78 13.70 21.64
C GLN A 271 9.24 13.22 21.66
N LYS A 272 9.90 13.00 20.52
CA LYS A 272 11.28 12.49 20.48
C LYS A 272 12.30 13.49 21.02
N ALA A 273 12.09 14.79 20.75
CA ALA A 273 13.03 15.83 21.16
C ALA A 273 12.30 17.17 21.24
N SER A 274 12.68 18.00 22.21
CA SER A 274 12.16 19.36 22.37
C SER A 274 12.52 20.30 21.21
N SER A 275 13.54 19.95 20.41
CA SER A 275 13.94 20.68 19.20
C SER A 275 13.01 20.43 18.00
N ILE A 276 12.07 19.49 18.08
CA ILE A 276 11.11 19.19 17.00
C ILE A 276 9.84 20.00 17.21
N THR A 277 9.48 20.81 16.20
CA THR A 277 8.21 21.52 16.12
C THR A 277 7.42 21.00 14.93
N LEU A 278 6.17 20.61 15.16
CA LEU A 278 5.26 20.20 14.09
C LEU A 278 4.70 21.43 13.37
N ILE A 279 4.69 21.38 12.05
CA ILE A 279 4.05 22.38 11.21
C ILE A 279 2.95 21.71 10.40
N GLN A 280 1.74 22.26 10.48
CA GLN A 280 0.66 21.85 9.62
C GLN A 280 0.79 22.52 8.24
N GLY A 281 0.75 21.74 7.18
CA GLY A 281 0.74 22.27 5.81
C GLY A 281 0.65 21.20 4.73
N ASN A 282 0.40 21.65 3.51
CA ASN A 282 0.31 20.81 2.31
C ASN A 282 1.30 21.32 1.26
N LEU A 283 2.00 20.43 0.57
CA LEU A 283 2.94 20.78 -0.50
C LEU A 283 2.25 21.43 -1.71
N ASP A 284 0.93 21.33 -1.81
CA ASP A 284 0.14 22.08 -2.79
C ASP A 284 0.09 23.59 -2.50
N ASP A 285 0.40 24.02 -1.27
CA ASP A 285 0.46 25.42 -0.86
C ASP A 285 1.75 25.70 -0.04
N PRO A 286 2.91 25.81 -0.71
CA PRO A 286 4.18 26.15 -0.05
C PRO A 286 4.13 27.49 0.69
N ALA A 287 3.38 28.47 0.21
CA ALA A 287 3.29 29.78 0.84
C ALA A 287 2.68 29.67 2.26
N ALA A 288 1.64 28.86 2.43
CA ALA A 288 1.07 28.58 3.75
C ALA A 288 2.06 27.85 4.68
N ILE A 289 2.90 26.95 4.14
CA ILE A 289 3.94 26.26 4.92
C ILE A 289 4.92 27.27 5.51
N PHE A 290 5.48 28.17 4.69
CA PHE A 290 6.45 29.16 5.16
C PHE A 290 5.82 30.19 6.10
N LYS A 291 4.56 30.56 5.88
CA LYS A 291 3.81 31.43 6.80
C LYS A 291 3.72 30.84 8.21
N ASN A 292 3.50 29.52 8.31
CA ASN A 292 3.45 28.82 9.59
C ASN A 292 4.84 28.59 10.20
N ALA A 293 5.87 28.42 9.35
CA ALA A 293 7.25 28.16 9.77
C ALA A 293 8.03 29.39 10.25
N LYS A 294 7.57 30.61 9.92
CA LYS A 294 8.21 31.91 10.22
C LYS A 294 9.59 32.10 9.57
N ARG A 295 10.64 31.41 10.05
CA ARG A 295 12.02 31.54 9.55
C ARG A 295 12.63 30.17 9.34
N VAL A 296 13.00 29.87 8.09
CA VAL A 296 13.55 28.58 7.67
C VAL A 296 14.94 28.82 7.09
N TRP A 297 15.97 28.19 7.67
CA TRP A 297 17.33 28.28 7.16
C TRP A 297 17.59 27.28 6.03
N GLY A 298 17.11 26.05 6.19
CA GLY A 298 17.27 25.00 5.20
C GLY A 298 16.02 24.15 5.02
N VAL A 299 15.85 23.60 3.82
CA VAL A 299 14.68 22.78 3.44
C VAL A 299 15.15 21.43 2.91
N PHE A 300 14.62 20.34 3.48
CA PHE A 300 14.74 19.01 2.90
C PHE A 300 13.49 18.70 2.08
N SER A 301 13.67 18.48 0.78
CA SER A 301 12.60 18.32 -0.19
C SER A 301 12.53 16.89 -0.69
N VAL A 302 11.38 16.25 -0.50
CA VAL A 302 11.06 14.92 -1.04
C VAL A 302 9.57 14.87 -1.37
N GLN A 303 9.23 14.60 -2.64
CA GLN A 303 7.85 14.56 -3.14
C GLN A 303 7.41 13.14 -3.45
N THR A 304 6.09 12.96 -3.39
CA THR A 304 5.45 11.69 -3.70
C THR A 304 5.20 11.62 -5.19
N THR A 305 5.68 10.54 -5.79
CA THR A 305 5.31 10.19 -7.15
C THR A 305 3.88 9.65 -7.15
N ASN A 306 3.00 10.33 -7.87
CA ASN A 306 1.72 9.77 -8.29
C ASN A 306 1.82 9.46 -9.80
N PRO A 307 1.82 8.19 -10.23
CA PRO A 307 1.91 7.83 -11.65
C PRO A 307 0.78 8.42 -12.51
N ARG A 308 -0.31 8.88 -11.89
CA ARG A 308 -1.51 9.39 -12.56
C ARG A 308 -1.55 10.91 -12.68
N ASN A 309 -0.68 11.65 -11.97
CA ASN A 309 -0.74 13.11 -11.98
C ASN A 309 0.65 13.76 -11.85
N ASP A 310 0.76 15.00 -12.34
CA ASP A 310 1.98 15.80 -12.34
C ASP A 310 2.21 16.56 -11.01
N ASP A 311 1.64 16.04 -9.92
CA ASP A 311 1.70 16.67 -8.60
C ASP A 311 3.14 16.75 -8.09
N GLU A 312 3.95 15.72 -8.36
CA GLU A 312 5.34 15.67 -7.92
C GLU A 312 6.13 16.88 -8.45
N ARG A 313 6.05 17.11 -9.76
CA ARG A 313 6.74 18.21 -10.43
C ARG A 313 6.22 19.56 -9.94
N ARG A 314 4.88 19.73 -9.90
CA ARG A 314 4.24 20.97 -9.46
C ARG A 314 4.65 21.33 -8.04
N GLN A 315 4.59 20.37 -7.11
CA GLN A 315 4.95 20.57 -5.71
C GLN A 315 6.44 20.84 -5.54
N GLY A 316 7.31 20.12 -6.24
CA GLY A 316 8.75 20.33 -6.20
C GLY A 316 9.16 21.72 -6.68
N ILE A 317 8.66 22.12 -7.85
CA ILE A 317 8.91 23.46 -8.43
C ILE A 317 8.37 24.56 -7.53
N ALA A 318 7.12 24.45 -7.06
CA ALA A 318 6.50 25.47 -6.21
C ALA A 318 7.25 25.64 -4.89
N LEU A 319 7.75 24.54 -4.29
CA LEU A 319 8.53 24.59 -3.07
C LEU A 319 9.89 25.27 -3.27
N ILE A 320 10.55 25.03 -4.40
CA ILE A 320 11.81 25.71 -4.76
C ILE A 320 11.59 27.21 -4.89
N ASP A 321 10.61 27.61 -5.69
CA ASP A 321 10.31 29.02 -5.96
C ASP A 321 9.95 29.77 -4.66
N GLU A 322 9.18 29.13 -3.79
CA GLU A 322 8.83 29.72 -2.49
C GLU A 322 10.04 29.77 -1.54
N SER A 323 10.90 28.75 -1.55
CA SER A 323 12.13 28.74 -0.74
C SER A 323 13.06 29.90 -1.11
N ILE A 324 13.20 30.21 -2.40
CA ILE A 324 13.99 31.35 -2.89
C ILE A 324 13.38 32.67 -2.39
N LYS A 325 12.06 32.86 -2.53
CA LYS A 325 11.36 34.08 -2.08
C LYS A 325 11.52 34.32 -0.59
N GLN A 326 11.50 33.25 0.22
CA GLN A 326 11.59 33.31 1.67
C GLN A 326 13.04 33.40 2.18
N GLY A 327 14.02 33.40 1.28
CA GLY A 327 15.43 33.57 1.62
C GLY A 327 16.07 32.35 2.31
N VAL A 328 15.58 31.14 2.00
CA VAL A 328 16.21 29.88 2.43
C VAL A 328 17.66 29.86 1.96
N LYS A 329 18.58 29.41 2.82
CA LYS A 329 20.03 29.41 2.54
C LYS A 329 20.52 28.10 1.96
N HIS A 330 19.90 26.97 2.33
CA HIS A 330 20.31 25.67 1.82
C HIS A 330 19.12 24.74 1.51
N PHE A 331 19.02 24.27 0.26
CA PHE A 331 17.97 23.38 -0.21
C PHE A 331 18.52 22.00 -0.55
N VAL A 332 18.17 20.99 0.23
CA VAL A 332 18.59 19.59 0.00
C VAL A 332 17.43 18.84 -0.65
N TYR A 333 17.63 18.38 -1.89
CA TYR A 333 16.60 17.71 -2.69
C TYR A 333 16.88 16.22 -2.84
N SER A 334 15.90 15.37 -2.50
CA SER A 334 15.95 13.93 -2.77
C SER A 334 15.33 13.60 -4.12
N SER A 335 16.21 13.30 -5.07
CA SER A 335 15.90 12.93 -6.45
C SER A 335 16.07 11.42 -6.65
N VAL A 336 16.75 11.00 -7.72
CA VAL A 336 17.05 9.61 -8.06
C VAL A 336 18.27 9.54 -8.97
N ASP A 337 19.09 8.50 -8.84
CA ASP A 337 20.21 8.30 -9.77
C ASP A 337 19.72 7.77 -11.13
N ARG A 338 20.35 8.27 -12.18
CA ARG A 338 20.05 7.94 -13.59
C ARG A 338 21.34 7.60 -14.34
N GLY A 339 22.36 7.10 -13.64
CA GLY A 339 23.66 6.72 -14.22
C GLY A 339 24.67 7.88 -14.27
N VAL A 340 24.81 8.62 -13.17
CA VAL A 340 25.77 9.74 -12.90
C VAL A 340 25.94 10.73 -14.06
N GLU A 341 26.80 10.45 -15.05
CA GLU A 341 27.03 11.33 -16.20
C GLU A 341 25.76 11.60 -17.02
N LYS A 342 24.87 10.60 -17.08
CA LYS A 342 23.57 10.71 -17.75
C LYS A 342 22.55 11.43 -16.88
N SER A 343 22.71 11.43 -15.56
CA SER A 343 21.74 12.02 -14.63
C SER A 343 21.53 13.51 -14.82
N ASP A 344 22.53 14.22 -15.35
CA ASP A 344 22.44 15.65 -15.65
C ASP A 344 21.74 15.92 -16.99
N ARG A 345 21.88 15.00 -17.97
CA ARG A 345 21.51 15.24 -19.37
C ARG A 345 20.24 14.52 -19.81
N ASN A 346 20.03 13.29 -19.34
CA ASN A 346 18.99 12.38 -19.81
C ASN A 346 17.84 12.29 -18.79
N PRO A 347 16.60 12.64 -19.17
CA PRO A 347 15.43 12.49 -18.29
C PRO A 347 15.02 11.01 -18.09
N THR A 348 15.61 10.06 -18.85
CA THR A 348 15.24 8.63 -18.94
C THR A 348 13.85 8.41 -19.56
N ALA A 349 13.48 7.15 -19.79
CA ALA A 349 12.14 6.79 -20.28
C ALA A 349 11.12 6.57 -19.14
N ILE A 350 11.56 6.64 -17.88
CA ILE A 350 10.75 6.35 -16.70
C ILE A 350 9.98 7.61 -16.30
N PRO A 351 8.63 7.64 -16.36
CA PRO A 351 7.84 8.85 -16.12
C PRO A 351 8.18 9.58 -14.81
N HIS A 352 8.31 8.87 -13.69
CA HIS A 352 8.64 9.49 -12.41
C HIS A 352 10.10 9.97 -12.27
N PHE A 353 11.04 9.47 -13.07
CA PHE A 353 12.41 9.98 -13.10
C PHE A 353 12.50 11.28 -13.90
N ILE A 354 11.64 11.43 -14.91
CA ILE A 354 11.54 12.65 -15.73
C ILE A 354 11.16 13.85 -14.85
N PHE A 355 10.13 13.70 -14.01
CA PHE A 355 9.70 14.77 -13.10
C PHE A 355 10.81 15.20 -12.14
N LYS A 356 11.54 14.24 -11.57
CA LYS A 356 12.69 14.53 -10.70
C LYS A 356 13.82 15.26 -11.44
N HIS A 357 14.11 14.86 -12.68
CA HIS A 357 15.09 15.56 -13.53
C HIS A 357 14.68 17.01 -13.83
N GLU A 358 13.39 17.24 -14.10
CA GLU A 358 12.85 18.58 -14.33
C GLU A 358 12.93 19.45 -13.08
N ILE A 359 12.63 18.90 -11.90
CA ILE A 359 12.79 19.59 -10.61
C ILE A 359 14.26 19.94 -10.36
N GLU A 360 15.21 19.03 -10.63
CA GLU A 360 16.65 19.32 -10.50
C GLU A 360 17.08 20.47 -11.41
N LYS A 361 16.68 20.44 -12.68
CA LYS A 361 16.99 21.52 -13.63
C LYS A 361 16.43 22.85 -13.17
N HIS A 362 15.19 22.85 -12.69
CA HIS A 362 14.55 24.06 -12.16
C HIS A 362 15.29 24.58 -10.92
N LEU A 363 15.67 23.71 -9.99
CA LEU A 363 16.46 24.06 -8.81
C LEU A 363 17.79 24.72 -9.19
N ILE A 364 18.54 24.09 -10.11
CA ILE A 364 19.85 24.60 -10.55
C ILE A 364 19.69 25.93 -11.28
N GLU A 365 18.67 26.09 -12.11
CA GLU A 365 18.49 27.31 -12.91
C GLU A 365 18.03 28.48 -12.05
N LYS A 366 17.05 28.26 -11.16
CA LYS A 366 16.47 29.32 -10.34
C LYS A 366 17.36 29.76 -9.18
N THR A 367 18.29 28.92 -8.74
CA THR A 367 19.23 29.29 -7.68
C THR A 367 20.39 30.16 -8.20
N LYS A 368 20.64 30.21 -9.52
CA LYS A 368 21.66 31.08 -10.12
C LYS A 368 21.37 32.54 -9.78
N GLY A 369 22.37 33.21 -9.20
CA GLY A 369 22.28 34.62 -8.81
C GLY A 369 21.49 34.86 -7.52
N THR A 370 21.15 33.81 -6.77
CA THR A 370 20.54 33.90 -5.43
C THR A 370 21.54 33.46 -4.36
N ASP A 371 21.23 33.77 -3.09
CA ASP A 371 22.01 33.28 -1.94
C ASP A 371 21.71 31.81 -1.57
N MET A 372 20.73 31.18 -2.23
CA MET A 372 20.30 29.83 -1.88
C MET A 372 21.23 28.79 -2.52
N GLN A 373 21.97 28.08 -1.68
CA GLN A 373 22.75 26.92 -2.07
C GLN A 373 21.86 25.68 -2.17
N TRP A 374 22.25 24.69 -2.96
CA TRP A 374 21.51 23.45 -3.08
C TRP A 374 22.40 22.21 -3.01
N THR A 375 21.83 21.08 -2.60
CA THR A 375 22.47 19.77 -2.66
C THR A 375 21.45 18.78 -3.18
N ILE A 376 21.82 17.98 -4.19
CA ILE A 376 20.92 16.96 -4.74
C ILE A 376 21.42 15.59 -4.28
N LEU A 377 20.55 14.81 -3.65
CA LEU A 377 20.79 13.42 -3.32
C LEU A 377 20.07 12.55 -4.33
N ARG A 378 20.79 11.66 -5.02
CA ARG A 378 20.31 10.79 -6.07
C ARG A 378 20.40 9.33 -5.59
N PRO A 379 19.47 8.86 -4.75
CA PRO A 379 19.53 7.49 -4.27
C PRO A 379 19.23 6.47 -5.38
N ALA A 380 19.82 5.29 -5.25
CA ALA A 380 19.52 4.11 -6.05
C ALA A 380 18.23 3.41 -5.57
N ALA A 381 17.99 2.15 -5.96
CA ALA A 381 16.83 1.39 -5.49
C ALA A 381 16.85 1.20 -3.96
N PHE A 382 15.71 1.21 -3.29
CA PHE A 382 15.69 1.14 -1.83
C PHE A 382 15.67 -0.31 -1.34
N PHE A 383 16.43 -0.61 -0.28
CA PHE A 383 16.28 -1.87 0.44
C PHE A 383 14.88 -1.99 1.08
N GLU A 384 14.23 -0.87 1.37
CA GLU A 384 12.87 -0.85 1.92
C GLU A 384 11.80 -1.36 0.97
N ASN A 385 12.11 -1.56 -0.31
CA ASN A 385 11.25 -2.23 -1.26
C ASN A 385 11.20 -3.75 -1.04
N PHE A 386 12.12 -4.31 -0.22
CA PHE A 386 12.10 -5.70 0.21
C PHE A 386 11.25 -5.83 1.47
N THR A 387 10.06 -6.34 1.30
CA THR A 387 9.10 -6.56 2.39
C THR A 387 8.54 -7.99 2.31
N PRO A 388 8.12 -8.58 3.44
CA PRO A 388 7.53 -9.93 3.46
C PRO A 388 6.15 -10.00 2.79
N ASP A 389 5.53 -8.85 2.53
CA ASP A 389 4.24 -8.71 1.87
C ASP A 389 4.29 -8.99 0.35
N TYR A 390 3.13 -8.95 -0.30
CA TYR A 390 3.01 -9.24 -1.72
C TYR A 390 3.80 -8.27 -2.61
N LEU A 391 3.84 -6.97 -2.28
CA LEU A 391 4.56 -5.98 -3.08
C LEU A 391 6.07 -6.23 -3.05
N GLY A 392 6.61 -6.59 -1.88
CA GLY A 392 8.01 -7.02 -1.75
C GLY A 392 8.30 -8.27 -2.58
N LYS A 393 7.40 -9.26 -2.59
CA LYS A 393 7.50 -10.47 -3.44
C LYS A 393 7.41 -10.15 -4.93
N VAL A 394 6.60 -9.17 -5.34
CA VAL A 394 6.53 -8.70 -6.73
C VAL A 394 7.86 -8.05 -7.13
N PHE A 395 8.44 -7.21 -6.27
CA PHE A 395 9.72 -6.56 -6.54
C PHE A 395 10.86 -7.59 -6.68
N THR A 396 10.95 -8.57 -5.77
CA THR A 396 11.96 -9.64 -5.83
C THR A 396 11.78 -10.51 -7.08
N THR A 397 10.56 -10.91 -7.42
CA THR A 397 10.28 -11.67 -8.64
C THR A 397 10.61 -10.86 -9.89
N ALA A 398 10.24 -9.58 -9.95
CA ALA A 398 10.56 -8.70 -11.07
C ALA A 398 12.08 -8.57 -11.26
N TRP A 399 12.84 -8.40 -10.17
CA TRP A 399 14.30 -8.39 -10.22
C TRP A 399 14.85 -9.70 -10.80
N GLN A 400 14.46 -10.85 -10.22
CA GLN A 400 14.90 -12.18 -10.68
C GLN A 400 14.61 -12.41 -12.16
N MET A 401 13.46 -11.94 -12.65
CA MET A 401 13.02 -12.13 -14.02
C MET A 401 13.77 -11.26 -15.03
N THR A 402 14.06 -10.02 -14.66
CA THR A 402 14.42 -8.97 -15.62
C THR A 402 15.91 -8.73 -15.72
N LEU A 403 16.64 -8.67 -14.59
CA LEU A 403 18.06 -8.29 -14.61
C LEU A 403 18.99 -9.40 -15.10
N LYS A 404 18.56 -10.67 -15.07
CA LYS A 404 19.29 -11.83 -15.66
C LYS A 404 20.80 -11.84 -15.32
N GLY A 405 21.14 -11.69 -14.05
CA GLY A 405 22.52 -11.70 -13.54
C GLY A 405 23.24 -10.35 -13.55
N LYS A 406 22.62 -9.27 -14.06
CA LYS A 406 23.17 -7.92 -13.90
C LYS A 406 23.03 -7.47 -12.43
N PRO A 407 24.09 -6.90 -11.82
CA PRO A 407 24.00 -6.30 -10.49
C PRO A 407 23.04 -5.09 -10.46
N LEU A 408 22.38 -4.90 -9.32
CA LEU A 408 21.54 -3.75 -9.01
C LEU A 408 22.15 -3.01 -7.82
N GLN A 409 22.27 -1.69 -7.94
CA GLN A 409 22.67 -0.85 -6.82
C GLN A 409 21.47 -0.54 -5.93
N LEU A 410 21.67 -0.65 -4.62
CA LEU A 410 20.63 -0.45 -3.62
C LEU A 410 21.13 0.40 -2.45
N ILE A 411 20.24 1.09 -1.75
CA ILE A 411 20.54 1.97 -0.61
C ILE A 411 19.48 1.83 0.49
N ALA A 412 19.90 1.94 1.76
CA ALA A 412 18.98 2.03 2.89
C ALA A 412 18.43 3.45 3.03
N THR A 413 17.13 3.60 3.33
CA THR A 413 16.58 4.93 3.66
C THR A 413 17.22 5.55 4.90
N SER A 414 17.79 4.74 5.80
CA SER A 414 18.61 5.20 6.93
C SER A 414 19.80 6.02 6.46
N ASP A 415 20.50 5.56 5.42
CA ASP A 415 21.72 6.17 4.89
C ASP A 415 21.42 7.41 4.05
N ILE A 416 20.29 7.43 3.34
CA ILE A 416 19.81 8.66 2.69
C ILE A 416 19.64 9.78 3.73
N GLY A 417 19.06 9.46 4.88
CA GLY A 417 18.93 10.41 5.99
C GLY A 417 20.27 10.82 6.60
N PHE A 418 21.28 9.94 6.60
CA PHE A 418 22.64 10.29 7.01
C PHE A 418 23.26 11.34 6.07
N PHE A 419 23.25 11.09 4.76
CA PHE A 419 23.80 12.04 3.78
C PHE A 419 23.03 13.36 3.74
N ALA A 420 21.70 13.32 3.95
CA ALA A 420 20.91 14.53 4.09
C ALA A 420 21.29 15.33 5.35
N ALA A 421 21.58 14.65 6.48
CA ALA A 421 22.05 15.32 7.69
C ALA A 421 23.45 15.94 7.49
N GLU A 422 24.36 15.22 6.84
CA GLU A 422 25.69 15.73 6.47
C GLU A 422 25.59 16.96 5.57
N ALA A 423 24.68 16.97 4.59
CA ALA A 423 24.49 18.13 3.73
C ALA A 423 24.13 19.39 4.54
N PHE A 424 23.25 19.28 5.55
CA PHE A 424 22.91 20.45 6.38
C PHE A 424 24.00 20.84 7.39
N MET A 425 24.75 19.89 7.93
CA MET A 425 25.80 20.19 8.90
C MET A 425 27.07 20.72 8.25
N ASN A 426 27.39 20.27 7.03
CA ASN A 426 28.57 20.61 6.25
C ASN A 426 28.14 21.24 4.90
N PRO A 427 27.47 22.40 4.92
CA PRO A 427 26.90 23.01 3.71
C PRO A 427 27.98 23.41 2.69
N GLU A 428 29.15 23.84 3.16
CA GLU A 428 30.23 24.30 2.29
C GLU A 428 30.85 23.18 1.44
N GLU A 429 30.86 21.95 1.94
CA GLU A 429 31.38 20.77 1.23
C GLU A 429 30.35 20.17 0.26
N SER A 430 29.06 20.38 0.55
CA SER A 430 27.95 19.77 -0.20
C SER A 430 27.22 20.74 -1.14
N LYS A 431 27.55 22.04 -1.09
CA LYS A 431 26.90 23.08 -1.90
C LYS A 431 27.10 22.84 -3.40
N ASN A 432 26.02 23.05 -4.13
CA ASN A 432 25.92 22.99 -5.58
C ASN A 432 26.48 21.68 -6.18
N HIS A 433 26.32 20.58 -5.44
CA HIS A 433 26.75 19.25 -5.86
C HIS A 433 25.59 18.25 -5.83
N ALA A 434 25.67 17.26 -6.72
CA ALA A 434 24.72 16.17 -6.82
C ALA A 434 25.42 14.85 -6.51
N PHE A 435 24.96 14.13 -5.48
CA PHE A 435 25.55 12.90 -4.99
C PHE A 435 24.68 11.69 -5.32
N SER A 436 25.20 10.73 -6.08
CA SER A 436 24.53 9.44 -6.29
C SER A 436 24.81 8.52 -5.11
N LEU A 437 23.76 7.91 -4.53
CA LEU A 437 23.83 7.15 -3.29
C LEU A 437 23.47 5.67 -3.49
N ALA A 438 24.41 4.78 -3.21
CA ALA A 438 24.21 3.34 -3.11
C ALA A 438 25.00 2.79 -1.91
N GLY A 439 24.41 1.87 -1.17
CA GLY A 439 25.03 1.17 -0.05
C GLY A 439 25.64 -0.17 -0.46
N ASP A 440 25.06 -0.81 -1.48
CA ASP A 440 25.50 -2.10 -1.98
C ASP A 440 25.20 -2.27 -3.47
N GLU A 441 25.89 -3.21 -4.11
CA GLU A 441 25.69 -3.58 -5.52
C GLU A 441 25.73 -5.10 -5.66
N LEU A 442 24.56 -5.70 -5.91
CA LEU A 442 24.40 -7.15 -5.82
C LEU A 442 23.68 -7.70 -7.04
N THR A 443 24.01 -8.93 -7.46
CA THR A 443 23.11 -9.72 -8.32
C THR A 443 21.96 -10.31 -7.49
N PHE A 444 20.92 -10.81 -8.17
CA PHE A 444 19.83 -11.49 -7.47
C PHE A 444 20.33 -12.71 -6.70
N GLU A 445 21.29 -13.46 -7.27
CA GLU A 445 21.89 -14.64 -6.67
C GLU A 445 22.66 -14.28 -5.39
N GLN A 446 23.52 -13.26 -5.45
CA GLN A 446 24.27 -12.79 -4.27
C GLN A 446 23.33 -12.30 -3.16
N MET A 447 22.31 -11.52 -3.53
CA MET A 447 21.29 -11.06 -2.57
C MET A 447 20.54 -12.24 -1.94
N SER A 448 20.20 -13.26 -2.74
CA SER A 448 19.52 -14.46 -2.27
C SER A 448 20.37 -15.32 -1.34
N GLU A 449 21.68 -15.41 -1.59
CA GLU A 449 22.62 -16.11 -0.71
C GLU A 449 22.71 -15.39 0.65
N ILE A 450 22.94 -14.08 0.64
CA ILE A 450 22.99 -13.27 1.87
C ILE A 450 21.69 -13.41 2.67
N PHE A 451 20.54 -13.34 2.00
CA PHE A 451 19.24 -13.48 2.65
C PHE A 451 19.09 -14.87 3.29
N LYS A 452 19.49 -15.93 2.60
CA LYS A 452 19.40 -17.31 3.08
C LYS A 452 20.34 -17.57 4.26
N ASP A 453 21.55 -17.04 4.21
CA ASP A 453 22.52 -17.19 5.30
C ASP A 453 22.04 -16.52 6.58
N LEU A 454 21.44 -15.33 6.46
CA LEU A 454 20.99 -14.54 7.62
C LEU A 454 19.61 -14.95 8.16
N THR A 455 18.64 -15.29 7.30
CA THR A 455 17.27 -15.60 7.72
C THR A 455 17.01 -17.10 7.80
N GLY A 456 17.80 -17.89 7.07
CA GLY A 456 17.58 -19.32 6.93
C GLY A 456 16.50 -19.75 5.97
N LYS A 457 15.85 -18.81 5.30
CA LYS A 457 14.76 -19.03 4.35
C LYS A 457 15.19 -18.52 2.98
N ASP A 458 14.62 -19.07 1.93
CA ASP A 458 14.82 -18.48 0.60
C ASP A 458 14.09 -17.14 0.49
N VAL A 459 14.57 -16.26 -0.39
CA VAL A 459 13.97 -14.94 -0.61
C VAL A 459 12.51 -15.11 -1.03
N PRO A 460 11.56 -14.45 -0.35
CA PRO A 460 10.16 -14.50 -0.75
C PRO A 460 9.97 -13.98 -2.17
N THR A 461 9.40 -14.82 -3.02
CA THR A 461 9.05 -14.51 -4.41
C THR A 461 7.57 -14.86 -4.64
N THR A 462 7.01 -14.32 -5.71
CA THR A 462 5.67 -14.66 -6.23
C THR A 462 5.75 -15.18 -7.67
N PHE A 463 4.60 -15.58 -8.22
CA PHE A 463 4.48 -16.17 -9.56
C PHE A 463 4.94 -15.21 -10.66
N ARG A 464 5.72 -15.76 -11.60
CA ARG A 464 6.35 -15.00 -12.70
C ARG A 464 5.34 -14.43 -13.68
N ILE A 465 4.29 -15.19 -14.02
CA ILE A 465 3.30 -14.80 -15.04
C ILE A 465 2.49 -13.57 -14.59
N PRO A 466 1.92 -13.52 -13.37
CA PRO A 466 1.26 -12.31 -12.86
C PRO A 466 2.17 -11.08 -12.82
N VAL A 467 3.42 -11.24 -12.40
CA VAL A 467 4.39 -10.13 -12.37
C VAL A 467 4.71 -9.65 -13.79
N TRP A 468 4.87 -10.56 -14.74
CA TRP A 468 5.08 -10.19 -16.15
C TRP A 468 3.89 -9.41 -16.73
N LEU A 469 2.66 -9.87 -16.47
CA LEU A 469 1.44 -9.15 -16.87
C LEU A 469 1.37 -7.76 -16.21
N MET A 470 1.71 -7.68 -14.91
CA MET A 470 1.74 -6.42 -14.18
C MET A 470 2.78 -5.46 -14.72
N MET A 471 4.00 -5.91 -15.04
CA MET A 471 5.02 -5.07 -15.66
C MET A 471 4.61 -4.62 -17.08
N ALA A 472 3.82 -5.42 -17.80
CA ALA A 472 3.28 -5.02 -19.10
C ALA A 472 2.17 -3.96 -18.98
N ALA A 473 1.31 -4.08 -17.96
CA ALA A 473 0.19 -3.17 -17.72
C ALA A 473 0.61 -1.86 -17.02
N VAL A 474 1.55 -1.94 -16.07
CA VAL A 474 2.05 -0.80 -15.29
C VAL A 474 3.35 -0.29 -15.91
N LYS A 475 3.20 0.69 -16.79
CA LYS A 475 4.30 1.28 -17.58
C LYS A 475 5.49 1.69 -16.71
N ASP A 476 5.25 2.31 -15.56
CA ASP A 476 6.32 2.74 -14.63
C ASP A 476 7.17 1.57 -14.15
N LEU A 477 6.56 0.48 -13.70
CA LEU A 477 7.26 -0.69 -13.16
C LEU A 477 8.03 -1.42 -14.27
N GLY A 478 7.38 -1.68 -15.41
CA GLY A 478 8.01 -2.40 -16.53
C GLY A 478 9.16 -1.64 -17.17
N VAL A 479 8.99 -0.32 -17.41
CA VAL A 479 10.05 0.52 -17.99
C VAL A 479 11.21 0.69 -17.00
N MET A 480 10.94 0.80 -15.70
CA MET A 480 11.97 0.88 -14.67
C MET A 480 12.86 -0.37 -14.62
N PHE A 481 12.28 -1.57 -14.55
CA PHE A 481 13.08 -2.80 -14.54
C PHE A 481 13.80 -3.06 -15.86
N LYS A 482 13.21 -2.64 -16.99
CA LYS A 482 13.91 -2.63 -18.28
C LYS A 482 15.12 -1.69 -18.25
N TRP A 483 14.98 -0.49 -17.69
CA TRP A 483 16.05 0.47 -17.54
C TRP A 483 17.15 -0.02 -16.58
N PHE A 484 16.81 -0.69 -15.46
CA PHE A 484 17.80 -1.35 -14.60
C PHE A 484 18.66 -2.34 -15.38
N ARG A 485 18.03 -3.14 -16.25
CA ARG A 485 18.72 -4.10 -17.10
C ARG A 485 19.60 -3.42 -18.15
N GLU A 486 19.08 -2.44 -18.88
CA GLU A 486 19.76 -1.85 -20.04
C GLU A 486 20.81 -0.80 -19.65
N GLU A 487 20.52 0.05 -18.66
CA GLU A 487 21.38 1.16 -18.24
C GLU A 487 21.88 0.94 -16.81
N GLY A 488 20.99 1.01 -15.81
CA GLY A 488 21.34 0.88 -14.39
C GLY A 488 21.88 2.17 -13.76
N TYR A 489 22.07 2.12 -12.45
CA TYR A 489 22.65 3.20 -11.63
C TYR A 489 24.18 3.27 -11.79
N GLY A 490 24.79 4.33 -11.27
CA GLY A 490 26.25 4.55 -11.36
C GLY A 490 26.92 5.09 -10.10
N ALA A 491 26.33 4.94 -8.92
CA ALA A 491 26.92 5.45 -7.68
C ALA A 491 28.24 4.73 -7.33
N ASP A 492 29.22 5.47 -6.78
CA ASP A 492 30.50 4.95 -6.33
C ASP A 492 30.41 4.46 -4.88
N VAL A 493 30.02 3.20 -4.69
CA VAL A 493 29.87 2.57 -3.36
C VAL A 493 31.16 2.64 -2.54
N PRO A 494 32.36 2.31 -3.08
CA PRO A 494 33.62 2.48 -2.34
C PRO A 494 33.86 3.90 -1.81
N ALA A 495 33.62 4.94 -2.62
CA ALA A 495 33.76 6.32 -2.16
C ALA A 495 32.74 6.67 -1.07
N LEU A 496 31.49 6.24 -1.22
CA LEU A 496 30.45 6.46 -0.21
C LEU A 496 30.77 5.77 1.13
N LYS A 497 31.37 4.58 1.10
CA LYS A 497 31.85 3.88 2.32
C LYS A 497 33.01 4.60 3.00
N GLN A 498 33.84 5.32 2.26
CA GLN A 498 34.88 6.17 2.86
C GLN A 498 34.27 7.37 3.59
N SER A 499 33.23 7.99 3.01
CA SER A 499 32.51 9.11 3.64
C SER A 499 31.61 8.67 4.81
N ASN A 500 31.00 7.49 4.71
CA ASN A 500 30.18 6.89 5.75
C ASN A 500 30.65 5.44 6.01
N PRO A 501 31.56 5.20 6.97
CA PRO A 501 32.00 3.85 7.32
C PRO A 501 30.88 2.94 7.82
N SER A 502 29.75 3.52 8.25
CA SER A 502 28.53 2.80 8.67
C SER A 502 27.49 2.64 7.56
N LEU A 503 27.85 2.89 6.30
CA LEU A 503 26.97 2.69 5.15
C LEU A 503 26.52 1.23 5.09
N LYS A 504 25.21 0.99 5.13
CA LYS A 504 24.66 -0.36 5.28
C LYS A 504 24.80 -1.16 4.00
N THR A 505 25.35 -2.36 4.14
CA THR A 505 25.19 -3.41 3.13
C THR A 505 23.78 -3.99 3.21
N PHE A 506 23.39 -4.82 2.22
CA PHE A 506 22.12 -5.54 2.30
C PHE A 506 22.01 -6.40 3.56
N GLY A 507 23.11 -7.03 3.98
CA GLY A 507 23.16 -7.84 5.19
C GLY A 507 22.99 -7.04 6.48
N ASP A 508 23.58 -5.84 6.57
CA ASP A 508 23.41 -4.95 7.72
C ASP A 508 21.97 -4.43 7.81
N TRP A 509 21.41 -4.03 6.67
CA TRP A 509 20.02 -3.61 6.58
C TRP A 509 19.04 -4.73 6.99
N LEU A 510 19.30 -5.98 6.56
CA LEU A 510 18.48 -7.14 6.94
C LEU A 510 18.40 -7.31 8.46
N LYS A 511 19.52 -7.13 9.17
CA LYS A 511 19.60 -7.30 10.63
C LYS A 511 18.98 -6.14 11.42
N GLU A 512 19.14 -4.92 10.92
CA GLU A 512 18.84 -3.72 11.72
C GLU A 512 17.49 -3.08 11.38
N ASP A 513 17.10 -3.06 10.11
CA ASP A 513 16.01 -2.22 9.61
C ASP A 513 14.89 -3.00 8.90
N SER A 514 15.15 -4.26 8.53
CA SER A 514 14.20 -5.07 7.78
C SER A 514 13.04 -5.59 8.65
N GLN A 515 11.99 -6.07 7.98
CA GLN A 515 10.85 -6.74 8.63
C GLN A 515 11.04 -8.26 8.67
N PHE A 516 12.17 -8.77 8.18
CA PHE A 516 12.45 -10.19 8.14
C PHE A 516 13.10 -10.61 9.45
N GLU A 517 12.70 -11.77 9.95
CA GLU A 517 13.36 -12.38 11.09
C GLU A 517 14.72 -12.96 10.66
N THR A 518 15.79 -12.39 11.19
CA THR A 518 17.14 -12.95 11.08
C THR A 518 17.38 -13.97 12.19
N ARG A 519 18.24 -14.96 11.93
CA ARG A 519 18.61 -16.02 12.87
C ARG A 519 19.47 -15.55 14.03
#